data_AF-A0A0F9KQS2-F1
#
_entry.id   AF-A0A0F9KQS2-F1
#
_cell.length_a   1.000
_cell.length_b   1.000
_cell.length_c   1.000
_cell.angle_alpha   90.00
_cell.angle_beta   90.00
_cell.angle_gamma   90.00
#
_symmetry.space_group_name_H-M   'P 1'
#
loop_
_entity.id
_entity.type
_entity.pdbx_description
1 polymer ?
#
loop_
_entity_poly.entity_id
_entity_poly.type
_entity_poly.pdbx_seq_one_letter_code
_entity_poly.pdbx_strand_id
1 'polypeptide(L)'
;MTLLLGLVMVFGLVFGGFMLSGGNMDIVLHALPYEGMMIGGASLGAFVIANSFSVVKSSLGGVVRVIKGPRWKAADYNDLLALMFELARLYKTKGIVAMDEHIENPEASPIFQRYPKLMKDHFVTDLIADSFRMMSMQFDDRFQMEDVMNRKIKKHHHESLVSASAIQSMADGLPAIGIVAAVLGVIKTMSSIDKPPEILGAMIGGALVGTFLGVFLAYCMVQPIAGRLEQIEEEDSAMY
;
A
#
# COMPACT_ATOMS: atom_id res chain seq x y z
N MET A 1 5.58 -2.01 -13.95
CA MET A 1 5.26 -2.31 -15.37
C MET A 1 4.01 -3.19 -15.50
N THR A 2 3.90 -4.26 -14.71
CA THR A 2 2.72 -5.16 -14.69
C THR A 2 1.40 -4.46 -14.31
N LEU A 3 1.42 -3.53 -13.34
CA LEU A 3 0.23 -2.76 -12.95
C LEU A 3 -0.38 -1.97 -14.12
N LEU A 4 0.45 -1.23 -14.86
CA LEU A 4 -0.02 -0.42 -16.00
C LEU A 4 -0.56 -1.29 -17.13
N LEU A 5 0.11 -2.41 -17.43
CA LEU A 5 -0.38 -3.41 -18.38
C LEU A 5 -1.73 -4.00 -17.94
N GLY A 6 -1.85 -4.35 -16.66
CA GLY A 6 -3.10 -4.85 -16.08
C GLY A 6 -4.23 -3.83 -16.19
N LEU A 7 -3.96 -2.56 -15.87
CA LEU A 7 -4.95 -1.48 -15.99
C LEU A 7 -5.40 -1.29 -17.44
N VAL A 8 -4.46 -1.24 -18.40
CA VAL A 8 -4.81 -1.16 -19.83
C VAL A 8 -5.63 -2.37 -20.27
N MET A 9 -5.32 -3.57 -19.77
CA MET A 9 -6.07 -4.79 -20.08
C MET A 9 -7.49 -4.75 -19.50
N VAL A 10 -7.64 -4.35 -18.23
CA VAL A 10 -8.95 -4.18 -17.58
C VAL A 10 -9.81 -3.18 -18.35
N PHE A 11 -9.31 -1.98 -18.59
CA PHE A 11 -10.08 -0.95 -19.28
C PHE A 11 -10.35 -1.35 -20.75
N GLY A 12 -9.35 -1.87 -21.44
CA GLY A 12 -9.45 -2.27 -22.85
C GLY A 12 -10.43 -3.42 -23.06
N LEU A 13 -10.43 -4.46 -22.22
CA LEU A 13 -11.31 -5.60 -22.40
C LEU A 13 -12.72 -5.35 -21.88
N VAL A 14 -12.88 -4.66 -20.73
CA VAL A 14 -14.22 -4.38 -20.17
C VAL A 14 -14.95 -3.36 -21.04
N PHE A 15 -14.34 -2.19 -21.28
CA PHE A 15 -15.00 -1.13 -22.05
C PHE A 15 -14.93 -1.38 -23.55
N GLY A 16 -13.85 -1.97 -24.07
CA GLY A 16 -13.79 -2.40 -25.47
C GLY A 16 -14.80 -3.49 -25.77
N GLY A 17 -14.96 -4.48 -24.89
CA GLY A 17 -16.00 -5.51 -25.00
C GLY A 17 -17.41 -4.93 -24.99
N PHE A 18 -17.70 -3.99 -24.08
CA PHE A 18 -18.98 -3.29 -24.01
C PHE A 18 -19.31 -2.52 -25.30
N MET A 19 -18.33 -1.80 -25.87
CA MET A 19 -18.52 -1.10 -27.15
C MET A 19 -18.72 -2.07 -28.31
N LEU A 20 -17.96 -3.16 -28.36
CA LEU A 20 -18.09 -4.20 -29.41
C LEU A 20 -19.43 -4.93 -29.33
N SER A 21 -20.02 -5.08 -28.14
CA SER A 21 -21.37 -5.64 -27.96
C SER A 21 -22.49 -4.67 -28.35
N GLY A 22 -22.17 -3.47 -28.84
CA GLY A 22 -23.14 -2.43 -29.19
C GLY A 22 -23.60 -1.55 -28.02
N GLY A 23 -22.84 -1.55 -26.91
CA GLY A 23 -23.13 -0.74 -25.73
C GLY A 23 -22.92 0.76 -25.99
N ASN A 24 -23.79 1.60 -25.41
CA ASN A 24 -23.69 3.05 -25.53
C ASN A 24 -22.90 3.64 -24.34
N MET A 25 -21.71 4.16 -24.60
CA MET A 25 -20.81 4.74 -23.60
C MET A 25 -21.32 6.07 -23.03
N ASP A 26 -22.17 6.81 -23.76
CA ASP A 26 -22.66 8.12 -23.31
C ASP A 26 -23.42 8.02 -21.99
N ILE A 27 -24.16 6.92 -21.78
CA ILE A 27 -24.91 6.69 -20.54
C ILE A 27 -23.95 6.56 -19.35
N VAL A 28 -22.86 5.81 -19.53
CA VAL A 28 -21.84 5.61 -18.49
C VAL A 28 -21.13 6.93 -18.22
N LEU A 29 -20.66 7.63 -19.26
CA LEU A 29 -19.93 8.89 -19.13
C LEU A 29 -20.77 10.01 -18.51
N HIS A 30 -22.08 10.04 -18.76
CA HIS A 30 -22.96 11.04 -18.18
C HIS A 30 -23.23 10.77 -16.69
N ALA A 31 -23.32 9.50 -16.28
CA ALA A 31 -23.51 9.12 -14.88
C ALA A 31 -22.21 9.18 -14.06
N LEU A 32 -21.06 8.97 -14.69
CA LEU A 32 -19.75 8.81 -14.04
C LEU A 32 -19.34 9.94 -13.08
N PRO A 33 -19.57 11.25 -13.37
CA PRO A 33 -19.19 12.31 -12.43
C PRO A 33 -19.95 12.24 -11.11
N TYR A 34 -21.26 11.97 -11.15
CA TYR A 34 -22.11 11.93 -9.96
C TYR A 34 -21.94 10.62 -9.19
N GLU A 35 -21.96 9.49 -9.91
CA GLU A 35 -21.73 8.16 -9.31
C GLU A 35 -20.31 8.06 -8.75
N GLY A 36 -19.30 8.58 -9.47
CA GLY A 36 -17.92 8.64 -9.01
C GLY A 36 -17.74 9.52 -7.78
N MET A 37 -18.46 10.65 -7.69
CA MET A 37 -18.45 11.48 -6.48
C MET A 37 -19.10 10.77 -5.29
N MET A 38 -20.24 10.11 -5.47
CA MET A 38 -20.91 9.37 -4.40
C MET A 38 -20.04 8.20 -3.92
N ILE A 39 -19.54 7.38 -4.84
CA ILE A 39 -18.75 6.19 -4.51
C ILE A 39 -17.37 6.57 -4.00
N GLY A 40 -16.64 7.41 -4.72
CA GLY A 40 -15.31 7.86 -4.32
C GLY A 40 -15.35 8.71 -3.05
N GLY A 41 -16.30 9.62 -2.94
CA GLY A 41 -16.47 10.47 -1.75
C GLY A 41 -16.86 9.66 -0.52
N ALA A 42 -17.81 8.74 -0.62
CA ALA A 42 -18.19 7.87 0.50
C ALA A 42 -17.06 6.91 0.88
N SER A 43 -16.31 6.37 -0.10
CA SER A 43 -15.18 5.47 0.16
C SER A 43 -14.03 6.20 0.86
N LEU A 44 -13.67 7.39 0.40
CA LEU A 44 -12.66 8.22 1.06
C LEU A 44 -13.12 8.68 2.44
N GLY A 45 -14.38 9.05 2.59
CA GLY A 45 -14.97 9.40 3.88
C GLY A 45 -14.92 8.23 4.87
N ALA A 46 -15.36 7.05 4.45
CA ALA A 46 -15.30 5.83 5.25
C ALA A 46 -13.85 5.45 5.60
N PHE A 47 -12.92 5.61 4.65
CA PHE A 47 -11.51 5.35 4.86
C PHE A 47 -10.90 6.28 5.92
N VAL A 48 -11.24 7.58 5.90
CA VAL A 48 -10.80 8.56 6.91
C VAL A 48 -11.44 8.28 8.27
N ILE A 49 -12.70 7.85 8.32
CA ILE A 49 -13.37 7.47 9.58
C ILE A 49 -12.71 6.23 10.21
N ALA A 50 -12.33 5.25 9.39
CA ALA A 50 -11.81 3.98 9.86
C ALA A 50 -10.32 4.02 10.28
N ASN A 51 -9.56 5.05 9.89
CA ASN A 51 -8.10 5.06 10.00
C ASN A 51 -7.56 6.31 10.70
N SER A 52 -6.44 6.16 11.40
CA SER A 52 -5.70 7.30 11.94
C SER A 52 -5.06 8.13 10.81
N PHE A 53 -4.76 9.40 11.09
CA PHE A 53 -4.11 10.28 10.10
C PHE A 53 -2.76 9.73 9.58
N SER A 54 -2.01 9.04 10.45
CA SER A 54 -0.75 8.39 10.06
C SER A 54 -0.98 7.32 8.99
N VAL A 55 -1.99 6.47 9.19
CA VAL A 55 -2.36 5.39 8.27
C VAL A 55 -2.89 5.97 6.94
N VAL A 56 -3.70 7.02 7.00
CA VAL A 56 -4.18 7.70 5.79
C VAL A 56 -3.01 8.20 4.93
N LYS A 57 -2.02 8.84 5.57
CA LYS A 57 -0.82 9.35 4.89
C LYS A 57 0.06 8.21 4.35
N SER A 58 0.26 7.15 5.12
CA SER A 58 1.08 6.00 4.70
C SER A 58 0.43 5.22 3.55
N SER A 59 -0.90 5.04 3.56
CA SER A 59 -1.63 4.42 2.45
C SER A 59 -1.52 5.22 1.15
N LEU A 60 -1.56 6.56 1.20
CA LEU A 60 -1.30 7.39 0.01
C LEU A 60 0.13 7.17 -0.53
N GLY A 61 1.12 7.08 0.35
CA GLY A 61 2.49 6.71 -0.01
C GLY A 61 2.59 5.29 -0.59
N GLY A 62 1.82 4.36 -0.03
CA GLY A 62 1.71 2.97 -0.47
C GLY A 62 1.21 2.84 -1.91
N VAL A 63 0.21 3.61 -2.31
CA VAL A 63 -0.27 3.61 -3.72
C VAL A 63 0.86 4.02 -4.68
N VAL A 64 1.67 5.03 -4.32
CA VAL A 64 2.85 5.41 -5.12
C VAL A 64 3.91 4.30 -5.12
N ARG A 65 4.06 3.59 -4.00
CA ARG A 65 4.99 2.45 -3.89
C ARG A 65 4.61 1.30 -4.81
N VAL A 66 3.31 1.00 -4.98
CA VAL A 66 2.84 -0.02 -5.93
C VAL A 66 3.29 0.26 -7.37
N ILE A 67 3.33 1.54 -7.77
CA ILE A 67 3.80 1.95 -9.09
C ILE A 67 5.33 1.82 -9.21
N LYS A 68 6.07 2.18 -8.15
CA LYS A 68 7.54 2.15 -8.12
C LYS A 68 8.11 0.73 -7.94
N GLY A 69 7.40 -0.15 -7.24
CA GLY A 69 7.83 -1.50 -6.89
C GLY A 69 8.62 -1.58 -5.57
N PRO A 70 9.26 -2.73 -5.30
CA PRO A 70 10.08 -2.98 -4.12
C PRO A 70 11.23 -1.99 -3.98
N ARG A 71 11.57 -1.66 -2.73
CA ARG A 71 12.68 -0.77 -2.39
C ARG A 71 14.02 -1.47 -2.61
N TRP A 72 14.10 -2.73 -2.22
CA TRP A 72 15.33 -3.51 -2.20
C TRP A 72 15.49 -4.36 -3.45
N LYS A 73 16.73 -4.53 -3.89
CA LYS A 73 17.16 -5.31 -5.05
C LYS A 73 18.29 -6.23 -4.61
N ALA A 74 18.56 -7.26 -5.41
CA ALA A 74 19.62 -8.25 -5.14
C ALA A 74 20.98 -7.63 -4.73
N ALA A 75 21.41 -6.53 -5.36
CA ALA A 75 22.65 -5.84 -5.01
C ALA A 75 22.64 -5.26 -3.59
N ASP A 76 21.48 -4.79 -3.10
CA ASP A 76 21.38 -4.17 -1.78
C ASP A 76 21.52 -5.21 -0.66
N TYR A 77 21.11 -6.46 -0.89
CA TYR A 77 21.36 -7.56 0.05
C TYR A 77 22.86 -7.87 0.18
N ASN A 78 23.61 -7.79 -0.92
CA ASN A 78 25.06 -7.94 -0.88
C ASN A 78 25.70 -6.78 -0.11
N ASP A 79 25.22 -5.55 -0.30
CA ASP A 79 25.66 -4.37 0.44
C ASP A 79 25.38 -4.53 1.95
N LEU A 80 24.23 -5.07 2.33
CA LEU A 80 23.90 -5.38 3.73
C LEU A 80 24.86 -6.40 4.32
N LEU A 81 25.11 -7.51 3.61
CA LEU A 81 26.05 -8.54 4.05
C LEU A 81 27.48 -7.98 4.18
N ALA A 82 27.89 -7.12 3.25
CA ALA A 82 29.20 -6.46 3.29
C ALA A 82 29.31 -5.52 4.50
N LEU A 83 28.28 -4.70 4.76
CA LEU A 83 28.19 -3.86 5.96
C LEU A 83 28.28 -4.70 7.24
N MET A 84 27.51 -5.79 7.34
CA MET A 84 27.57 -6.73 8.48
C MET A 84 28.95 -7.34 8.65
N PHE A 85 29.59 -7.75 7.57
CA PHE A 85 30.93 -8.31 7.61
C PHE A 85 31.96 -7.29 8.09
N GLU A 86 31.89 -6.04 7.63
CA GLU A 86 32.79 -4.96 8.05
C GLU A 86 32.64 -4.65 9.55
N LEU A 87 31.41 -4.52 10.05
CA LEU A 87 31.16 -4.30 11.48
C LEU A 87 31.61 -5.52 12.31
N ALA A 88 31.27 -6.73 11.91
CA ALA A 88 31.71 -7.94 12.60
C ALA A 88 33.25 -8.08 12.64
N ARG A 89 33.93 -7.74 11.54
CA ARG A 89 35.40 -7.76 11.46
C ARG A 89 36.02 -6.70 12.36
N LEU A 90 35.46 -5.49 12.39
CA LEU A 90 35.92 -4.43 13.28
C LEU A 90 35.76 -4.85 14.75
N TYR A 91 34.60 -5.37 15.13
CA TYR A 91 34.35 -5.90 16.48
C TYR A 91 35.37 -6.99 16.86
N LYS A 92 35.61 -7.96 15.97
CA LYS A 92 36.56 -9.04 16.22
C LYS A 92 38.01 -8.57 16.38
N THR A 93 38.41 -7.53 15.66
CA THR A 93 39.82 -7.09 15.60
C THR A 93 40.16 -6.01 16.61
N LYS A 94 39.25 -5.08 16.88
CA LYS A 94 39.47 -3.92 17.76
C LYS A 94 38.57 -3.92 19.00
N GLY A 95 37.68 -4.90 19.13
CA GLY A 95 36.72 -4.99 20.23
C GLY A 95 35.58 -3.98 20.10
N ILE A 96 34.76 -3.92 21.15
CA ILE A 96 33.55 -3.08 21.19
C ILE A 96 33.85 -1.57 21.22
N VAL A 97 34.98 -1.16 21.80
CA VAL A 97 35.33 0.27 21.93
C VAL A 97 35.47 0.95 20.57
N ALA A 98 36.00 0.25 19.57
CA ALA A 98 36.08 0.78 18.22
C ALA A 98 34.73 0.76 17.49
N MET A 99 33.74 0.06 18.02
CA MET A 99 32.39 -0.02 17.46
C MET A 99 31.52 1.16 17.91
N ASP A 100 31.77 1.70 19.12
CA ASP A 100 31.00 2.82 19.71
C ASP A 100 30.87 4.01 18.76
N GLU A 101 31.95 4.41 18.09
CA GLU A 101 31.93 5.55 17.14
C GLU A 101 30.98 5.33 15.94
N HIS A 102 30.73 4.07 15.59
CA HIS A 102 29.88 3.70 14.46
C HIS A 102 28.44 3.40 14.86
N ILE A 103 28.20 2.90 16.07
CA ILE A 103 26.85 2.54 16.54
C ILE A 103 26.15 3.71 17.23
N GLU A 104 26.88 4.58 17.93
CA GLU A 104 26.28 5.76 18.57
C GLU A 104 25.94 6.85 17.55
N ASN A 105 26.74 6.97 16.49
CA ASN A 105 26.49 7.90 15.41
C ASN A 105 26.64 7.25 14.03
N PRO A 106 25.68 6.40 13.60
CA PRO A 106 25.72 5.73 12.30
C PRO A 106 25.77 6.71 11.13
N GLU A 107 25.22 7.93 11.28
CA GLU A 107 25.21 8.94 10.22
C GLU A 107 26.60 9.50 9.90
N ALA A 108 27.43 9.68 10.94
CA ALA A 108 28.81 10.14 10.80
C ALA A 108 29.80 9.00 10.50
N SER A 109 29.34 7.75 10.59
CA SER A 109 30.22 6.58 10.48
C SER A 109 30.78 6.41 9.07
N PRO A 110 32.10 6.33 8.89
CA PRO A 110 32.71 6.06 7.59
C PRO A 110 32.38 4.66 7.05
N ILE A 111 31.95 3.73 7.91
CA ILE A 111 31.50 2.39 7.49
C ILE A 111 30.10 2.49 6.88
N PHE A 112 29.13 3.09 7.58
CA PHE A 112 27.78 3.24 7.07
C PHE A 112 27.72 4.15 5.84
N GLN A 113 28.55 5.21 5.77
CA GLN A 113 28.61 6.13 4.63
C GLN A 113 29.02 5.46 3.31
N ARG A 114 29.67 4.30 3.35
CA ARG A 114 29.93 3.49 2.14
C ARG A 114 28.64 2.88 1.55
N TYR A 115 27.58 2.77 2.35
CA TYR A 115 26.30 2.14 2.02
C TYR A 115 25.12 3.13 2.13
N PRO A 116 25.12 4.23 1.35
CA PRO A 116 24.17 5.34 1.52
C PRO A 116 22.71 4.95 1.30
N LYS A 117 22.43 3.85 0.58
CA LYS A 117 21.06 3.37 0.39
C LYS A 117 20.50 2.69 1.64
N LEU A 118 21.34 1.96 2.38
CA LEU A 118 21.00 1.35 3.67
C LEU A 118 20.77 2.44 4.72
N MET A 119 21.63 3.47 4.74
CA MET A 119 21.49 4.60 5.66
C MET A 119 20.19 5.39 5.50
N LYS A 120 19.63 5.45 4.28
CA LYS A 120 18.32 6.07 4.05
C LYS A 120 17.18 5.29 4.69
N ASP A 121 17.41 4.06 5.13
CA ASP A 121 16.47 3.32 5.97
C ASP A 121 16.94 3.43 7.42
N HIS A 122 16.31 4.36 8.16
CA HIS A 122 16.61 4.53 9.58
C HIS A 122 16.32 3.25 10.36
N PHE A 123 15.29 2.47 9.97
CA PHE A 123 14.99 1.23 10.67
C PHE A 123 16.10 0.18 10.48
N VAL A 124 16.62 -0.02 9.26
CA VAL A 124 17.78 -0.93 9.04
C VAL A 124 18.97 -0.47 9.88
N THR A 125 19.28 0.82 9.82
CA THR A 125 20.44 1.41 10.49
C THR A 125 20.33 1.27 12.01
N ASP A 126 19.16 1.57 12.57
CA ASP A 126 18.87 1.44 14.00
C ASP A 126 18.83 -0.03 14.43
N LEU A 127 18.29 -0.93 13.62
CA LEU A 127 18.26 -2.37 13.90
C LEU A 127 19.68 -2.92 14.05
N ILE A 128 20.56 -2.56 13.13
CA ILE A 128 21.99 -2.92 13.16
C ILE A 128 22.67 -2.30 14.38
N ALA A 129 22.55 -0.99 14.55
CA ALA A 129 23.23 -0.27 15.62
C ALA A 129 22.78 -0.78 17.00
N ASP A 130 21.47 -0.95 17.21
CA ASP A 130 20.91 -1.47 18.46
C ASP A 130 21.36 -2.91 18.74
N SER A 131 21.53 -3.74 17.70
CA SER A 131 22.09 -5.09 17.87
C SER A 131 23.48 -5.04 18.51
N PHE A 132 24.37 -4.21 17.97
CA PHE A 132 25.72 -4.07 18.50
C PHE A 132 25.74 -3.33 19.85
N ARG A 133 24.83 -2.37 20.09
CA ARG A 133 24.67 -1.72 21.41
C ARG A 133 24.28 -2.72 22.49
N MET A 134 23.32 -3.61 22.21
CA MET A 134 22.92 -4.67 23.14
C MET A 134 24.10 -5.60 23.47
N MET A 135 24.92 -5.96 22.47
CA MET A 135 26.15 -6.72 22.71
C MET A 135 27.17 -5.96 23.59
N SER A 136 27.29 -4.63 23.42
CA SER A 136 28.18 -3.77 24.23
C SER A 136 27.79 -3.77 25.71
N MET A 137 26.49 -3.74 25.99
CA MET A 137 25.94 -3.73 27.34
C MET A 137 26.04 -5.08 28.07
N GLN A 138 26.76 -6.06 27.52
CA GLN A 138 26.86 -7.42 28.06
C GLN A 138 25.48 -8.04 28.33
N PHE A 139 24.57 -7.94 27.36
CA PHE A 139 23.36 -8.76 27.36
C PHE A 139 23.77 -10.25 27.25
N ASP A 140 23.99 -10.88 28.40
CA ASP A 140 24.56 -12.24 28.49
C ASP A 140 23.57 -13.34 28.07
N ASP A 141 22.27 -13.02 28.05
CA ASP A 141 21.23 -13.94 27.58
C ASP A 141 20.95 -13.73 26.09
N ARG A 142 21.60 -14.56 25.26
CA ARG A 142 21.42 -14.55 23.80
C ARG A 142 19.95 -14.72 23.38
N PHE A 143 19.17 -15.48 24.15
CA PHE A 143 17.75 -15.72 23.82
C PHE A 143 16.92 -14.45 24.02
N GLN A 144 17.24 -13.64 25.03
CA GLN A 144 16.54 -12.37 25.24
C GLN A 144 16.88 -11.35 24.16
N MET A 145 18.15 -11.26 23.74
CA MET A 145 18.53 -10.38 22.64
C MET A 145 17.81 -10.76 21.34
N GLU A 146 17.78 -12.05 21.01
CA GLU A 146 17.06 -12.56 19.85
C GLU A 146 15.55 -12.24 19.91
N ASP A 147 14.91 -12.43 21.08
CA ASP A 147 13.48 -12.12 21.25
C ASP A 147 13.19 -10.62 21.07
N VAL A 148 14.02 -9.73 21.64
CA VAL A 148 13.88 -8.27 21.45
C VAL A 148 13.98 -7.90 19.97
N MET A 149 14.98 -8.43 19.27
CA MET A 149 15.19 -8.19 17.85
C MET A 149 14.02 -8.70 17.00
N ASN A 150 13.59 -9.94 17.24
CA ASN A 150 12.44 -10.53 16.55
C ASN A 150 11.15 -9.74 16.80
N ARG A 151 10.93 -9.23 18.02
CA ARG A 151 9.78 -8.37 18.32
C ARG A 151 9.85 -7.04 17.55
N LYS A 152 11.03 -6.44 17.45
CA LYS A 152 11.23 -5.18 16.69
C LYS A 152 10.96 -5.38 15.19
N ILE A 153 11.48 -6.46 14.60
CA ILE A 153 11.24 -6.83 13.19
C ILE A 153 9.75 -7.11 12.95
N LYS A 154 9.11 -7.93 13.81
CA LYS A 154 7.67 -8.23 13.70
C LYS A 154 6.81 -6.98 13.80
N LYS A 155 7.13 -6.06 14.72
CA LYS A 155 6.42 -4.80 14.87
C LYS A 155 6.53 -3.95 13.60
N HIS A 156 7.74 -3.78 13.08
CA HIS A 156 7.97 -3.04 11.84
C HIS A 156 7.20 -3.63 10.66
N HIS A 157 7.28 -4.95 10.47
CA HIS A 157 6.56 -5.65 9.41
C HIS A 157 5.04 -5.50 9.55
N HIS A 158 4.51 -5.58 10.78
CA HIS A 158 3.10 -5.34 11.03
C HIS A 158 2.71 -3.91 10.66
N GLU A 159 3.49 -2.91 11.11
CA GLU A 159 3.24 -1.49 10.82
C GLU A 159 3.31 -1.17 9.31
N SER A 160 4.23 -1.80 8.56
CA SER A 160 4.29 -1.64 7.10
C SER A 160 3.06 -2.20 6.39
N LEU A 161 2.49 -3.31 6.90
CA LEU A 161 1.31 -3.96 6.31
C LEU A 161 -0.01 -3.24 6.62
N VAL A 162 -0.08 -2.40 7.67
CA VAL A 162 -1.31 -1.66 8.03
C VAL A 162 -1.86 -0.87 6.84
N SER A 163 -0.97 -0.26 6.05
CA SER A 163 -1.36 0.55 4.89
C SER A 163 -2.06 -0.28 3.81
N ALA A 164 -1.58 -1.50 3.56
CA ALA A 164 -2.17 -2.42 2.59
C ALA A 164 -3.53 -2.93 3.08
N SER A 165 -3.61 -3.34 4.35
CA SER A 165 -4.85 -3.79 4.99
C SER A 165 -5.94 -2.70 5.00
N ALA A 166 -5.56 -1.45 5.23
CA ALA A 166 -6.49 -0.32 5.21
C ALA A 166 -7.05 -0.07 3.78
N ILE A 167 -6.21 -0.17 2.74
CA ILE A 167 -6.67 -0.06 1.34
C ILE A 167 -7.55 -1.26 0.97
N GLN A 168 -7.20 -2.47 1.42
CA GLN A 168 -8.01 -3.67 1.21
C GLN A 168 -9.40 -3.51 1.84
N SER A 169 -9.48 -3.02 3.07
CA SER A 169 -10.75 -2.77 3.77
C SER A 169 -11.63 -1.75 3.02
N MET A 170 -11.03 -0.72 2.43
CA MET A 170 -11.74 0.23 1.56
C MET A 170 -12.23 -0.46 0.27
N ALA A 171 -11.41 -1.34 -0.32
CA ALA A 171 -11.79 -2.10 -1.51
C ALA A 171 -13.01 -2.99 -1.26
N ASP A 172 -13.03 -3.67 -0.10
CA ASP A 172 -14.14 -4.55 0.29
C ASP A 172 -15.45 -3.77 0.51
N GLY A 173 -15.36 -2.49 0.87
CA GLY A 173 -16.51 -1.59 1.06
C GLY A 173 -17.08 -0.98 -0.23
N LEU A 174 -16.26 -0.85 -1.29
CA LEU A 174 -16.64 -0.20 -2.55
C LEU A 174 -17.91 -0.81 -3.21
N PRO A 175 -18.11 -2.14 -3.27
CA PRO A 175 -19.32 -2.73 -3.85
C PRO A 175 -20.58 -2.35 -3.06
N ALA A 176 -20.50 -2.36 -1.72
CA ALA A 176 -21.62 -1.98 -0.86
C ALA A 176 -21.96 -0.50 -1.01
N ILE A 177 -20.96 0.37 -1.14
CA ILE A 177 -21.15 1.79 -1.44
C ILE A 177 -21.78 1.99 -2.82
N GLY A 178 -21.39 1.18 -3.82
CA GLY A 178 -22.04 1.17 -5.14
C GLY A 178 -23.52 0.83 -5.08
N ILE A 179 -23.92 -0.12 -4.23
CA ILE A 179 -25.34 -0.43 -3.97
C ILE A 179 -26.07 0.79 -3.38
N VAL A 180 -25.45 1.48 -2.41
CA VAL A 180 -26.05 2.70 -1.84
C VAL A 180 -26.26 3.77 -2.92
N ALA A 181 -25.27 3.98 -3.80
CA ALA A 181 -25.39 4.92 -4.91
C ALA A 181 -26.53 4.55 -5.88
N ALA A 182 -26.65 3.26 -6.23
CA ALA A 182 -27.74 2.78 -7.06
C ALA A 182 -29.12 2.95 -6.40
N VAL A 183 -29.24 2.71 -5.09
CA VAL A 183 -30.47 2.96 -4.34
C VAL A 183 -30.86 4.44 -4.40
N LEU A 184 -29.91 5.37 -4.27
CA LEU A 184 -30.17 6.80 -4.44
C LEU A 184 -30.63 7.13 -5.87
N GLY A 185 -30.05 6.48 -6.88
CA GLY A 185 -30.49 6.60 -8.28
C GLY A 185 -31.92 6.08 -8.51
N VAL A 186 -32.30 4.98 -7.87
CA VAL A 186 -33.67 4.45 -7.91
C VAL A 186 -34.64 5.40 -7.21
N ILE A 187 -34.29 5.95 -6.04
CA ILE A 187 -35.12 6.95 -5.35
C ILE A 187 -35.35 8.18 -6.25
N LYS A 188 -34.29 8.66 -6.92
CA LYS A 188 -34.38 9.76 -7.90
C LYS A 188 -35.32 9.41 -9.06
N THR A 189 -35.23 8.18 -9.58
CA THR A 189 -36.12 7.71 -10.64
C THR A 189 -37.58 7.69 -10.20
N MET A 190 -37.86 7.13 -9.01
CA MET A 190 -39.21 7.04 -8.45
C MET A 190 -39.82 8.42 -8.19
N SER A 191 -39.01 9.44 -7.92
CA SER A 191 -39.49 10.83 -7.80
C SER A 191 -39.98 11.45 -9.11
N SER A 192 -39.69 10.82 -10.25
CA SER A 192 -40.05 11.27 -11.60
C SER A 192 -40.91 10.24 -12.34
N ILE A 193 -41.68 9.42 -11.61
CA ILE A 193 -42.45 8.29 -12.16
C ILE A 193 -43.51 8.69 -13.19
N ASP A 194 -43.91 9.96 -13.19
CA ASP A 194 -44.85 10.58 -14.12
C ASP A 194 -44.24 10.89 -15.49
N LYS A 195 -42.92 10.77 -15.65
CA LYS A 195 -42.22 11.04 -16.92
C LYS A 195 -42.40 9.91 -17.95
N PRO A 196 -42.22 10.22 -19.24
CA PRO A 196 -42.23 9.23 -20.31
C PRO A 196 -41.24 8.08 -20.06
N PRO A 197 -41.55 6.85 -20.54
CA PRO A 197 -40.71 5.66 -20.37
C PRO A 197 -39.26 5.84 -20.82
N GLU A 198 -39.00 6.65 -21.85
CA GLU A 198 -37.66 6.90 -22.37
C GLU A 198 -36.78 7.62 -21.35
N ILE A 199 -37.34 8.60 -20.62
CA ILE A 199 -36.63 9.36 -19.59
C ILE A 199 -36.41 8.48 -18.36
N LEU A 200 -37.43 7.71 -17.96
CA LEU A 200 -37.31 6.75 -16.87
C LEU A 200 -36.24 5.70 -17.16
N GLY A 201 -36.21 5.16 -18.38
CA GLY A 201 -35.19 4.20 -18.82
C GLY A 201 -33.77 4.76 -18.70
N ALA A 202 -33.55 6.01 -19.11
CA ALA A 202 -32.27 6.68 -18.96
C ALA A 202 -31.87 6.88 -17.48
N MET A 203 -32.82 7.24 -16.61
CA MET A 203 -32.57 7.41 -15.17
C MET A 203 -32.24 6.09 -14.48
N ILE A 204 -32.94 5.00 -14.83
CA ILE A 204 -32.65 3.65 -14.35
C ILE A 204 -31.27 3.19 -14.83
N GLY A 205 -30.95 3.44 -16.11
CA GLY A 205 -29.64 3.16 -16.69
C GLY A 205 -28.51 3.83 -15.91
N GLY A 206 -28.67 5.12 -15.57
CA GLY A 206 -27.72 5.84 -14.72
C GLY A 206 -27.57 5.23 -13.32
N ALA A 207 -28.67 4.83 -12.67
CA ALA A 207 -28.62 4.21 -11.36
C ALA A 207 -27.86 2.87 -11.35
N LEU A 208 -27.94 2.08 -12.44
CA LEU A 208 -27.22 0.82 -12.57
C LEU A 208 -25.70 1.02 -12.75
N VAL A 209 -25.26 2.18 -13.27
CA VAL A 209 -23.84 2.54 -13.36
C VAL A 209 -23.20 2.61 -11.98
N GLY A 210 -23.94 3.03 -10.95
CA GLY A 210 -23.44 3.09 -9.57
C GLY A 210 -22.97 1.73 -9.04
N THR A 211 -23.81 0.70 -9.13
CA THR A 211 -23.45 -0.65 -8.70
C THR A 211 -22.29 -1.22 -9.52
N PHE A 212 -22.34 -1.03 -10.84
CA PHE A 212 -21.25 -1.45 -11.72
C PHE A 212 -19.92 -0.79 -11.33
N LEU A 213 -19.92 0.53 -11.15
CA LEU A 213 -18.71 1.30 -10.83
C LEU A 213 -18.14 0.89 -9.48
N GLY A 214 -18.99 0.63 -8.47
CA GLY A 214 -18.53 0.14 -7.16
C GLY A 214 -17.79 -1.20 -7.26
N VAL A 215 -18.39 -2.18 -7.96
CA VAL A 215 -17.77 -3.50 -8.17
C VAL A 215 -16.50 -3.40 -9.03
N PHE A 216 -16.54 -2.60 -10.10
CA PHE A 216 -15.40 -2.40 -10.99
C PHE A 216 -14.21 -1.77 -10.26
N LEU A 217 -14.43 -0.69 -9.50
CA LEU A 217 -13.38 -0.03 -8.73
C LEU A 217 -12.83 -0.96 -7.64
N ALA A 218 -13.68 -1.70 -6.95
CA ALA A 218 -13.26 -2.64 -5.91
C ALA A 218 -12.29 -3.70 -6.46
N TYR A 219 -12.80 -4.54 -7.38
CA TYR A 219 -12.11 -5.77 -7.78
C TYR A 219 -11.10 -5.57 -8.88
N CYS A 220 -11.31 -4.59 -9.78
CA CYS A 220 -10.42 -4.39 -10.92
C CYS A 220 -9.37 -3.30 -10.68
N MET A 221 -9.47 -2.50 -9.61
CA MET A 221 -8.53 -1.42 -9.33
C MET A 221 -7.99 -1.45 -7.90
N VAL A 222 -8.81 -1.23 -6.89
CA VAL A 222 -8.33 -0.97 -5.52
C VAL A 222 -7.80 -2.24 -4.84
N GLN A 223 -8.51 -3.37 -4.96
CA GLN A 223 -8.07 -4.63 -4.37
C GLN A 223 -6.75 -5.16 -4.98
N PRO A 224 -6.54 -5.17 -6.31
CA PRO A 224 -5.24 -5.51 -6.90
C PRO A 224 -4.10 -4.59 -6.43
N ILE A 225 -4.39 -3.30 -6.20
CA ILE A 225 -3.40 -2.35 -5.65
C ILE A 225 -3.05 -2.73 -4.21
N ALA A 226 -4.04 -3.02 -3.36
CA ALA A 226 -3.82 -3.46 -1.98
C ALA A 226 -2.97 -4.74 -1.92
N GLY A 227 -3.37 -5.78 -2.67
CA GLY A 227 -2.63 -7.04 -2.72
C GLY A 227 -1.22 -6.89 -3.29
N ARG A 228 -1.01 -6.01 -4.28
CA ARG A 228 0.34 -5.74 -4.76
C ARG A 228 1.19 -4.97 -3.75
N LEU A 229 0.59 -4.07 -2.97
CA LEU A 229 1.30 -3.36 -1.90
C LEU A 229 1.75 -4.35 -0.82
N GLU A 230 0.86 -5.24 -0.38
CA GLU A 230 1.16 -6.31 0.58
C GLU A 230 2.37 -7.14 0.12
N GLN A 231 2.36 -7.63 -1.12
CA GLN A 231 3.49 -8.37 -1.69
C GLN A 231 4.81 -7.58 -1.68
N ILE A 232 4.75 -6.26 -1.92
CA ILE A 232 5.94 -5.41 -1.91
C ILE A 232 6.47 -5.25 -0.47
N GLU A 233 5.60 -5.04 0.50
CA GLU A 233 6.00 -4.94 1.91
C GLU A 233 6.53 -6.28 2.44
N GLU A 234 5.97 -7.41 2.01
CA GLU A 234 6.51 -8.74 2.31
C GLU A 234 7.89 -8.96 1.68
N GLU A 235 8.09 -8.59 0.41
CA GLU A 235 9.38 -8.72 -0.27
C GLU A 235 10.44 -7.85 0.40
N ASP A 236 10.10 -6.60 0.72
CA ASP A 236 11.00 -5.69 1.41
C ASP A 236 11.26 -6.11 2.87
N SER A 237 10.35 -6.88 3.49
CA SER A 237 10.53 -7.37 4.86
C SER A 237 11.74 -8.29 5.02
N ALA A 238 12.13 -9.01 3.95
CA ALA A 238 13.28 -9.92 3.95
C ALA A 238 14.63 -9.22 4.14
N MET A 239 14.67 -7.90 4.03
CA MET A 239 15.86 -7.09 4.29
C MET A 239 16.16 -6.90 5.78
N TYR A 240 15.14 -7.04 6.64
CA TYR A 240 15.22 -6.78 8.08
C TYR A 240 15.41 -8.08 8.87
#